data_AF-A0A8C5CEZ1-F1
#
_entry.id   AF-A0A8C5CEZ1-F1
#
_cell.length_a   1.000
_cell.length_b   1.000
_cell.length_c   1.000
_cell.angle_alpha   90.00
_cell.angle_beta   90.00
_cell.angle_gamma   90.00
#
_symmetry.space_group_name_H-M   'P 1'
#
loop_
_entity.id
_entity.type
_entity.pdbx_description
1 polymer ?
#
loop_
_entity_poly.entity_id
_entity_poly.type
_entity_poly.pdbx_seq_one_letter_code
_entity_poly.pdbx_strand_id
1 'polypeptide(L)' 'IQIDCSHDDSSYPLMYWYQRKDESPSLTLIGFGYESSTQNYEDRFEERINITRESVLQGTLSSAVYFCGQGLLK' A
#
# COMPACT_ATOMS: atom_id res chain seq x y z
N ILE A 1 2.71 14.35 4.03
CA ILE A 1 3.47 13.32 4.79
C ILE A 1 3.70 12.18 3.83
N GLN A 2 4.92 11.70 3.66
CA GLN A 2 5.25 10.56 2.80
C GLN A 2 5.69 9.40 3.70
N ILE A 3 5.25 8.19 3.36
CA ILE A 3 5.60 6.95 4.03
C ILE A 3 6.23 6.05 2.98
N ASP A 4 7.53 5.86 3.09
CA ASP A 4 8.27 4.93 2.28
C ASP A 4 8.16 3.53 2.90
N CYS A 5 7.82 2.54 2.09
CA CYS A 5 7.66 1.15 2.46
C CYS A 5 8.67 0.29 1.69
N SER A 6 9.27 -0.66 2.40
CA SER A 6 10.14 -1.64 1.77
C SER A 6 10.00 -3.00 2.42
N HIS A 7 10.35 -4.04 1.68
CA HIS A 7 10.56 -5.39 2.17
C HIS A 7 11.75 -6.04 1.46
N ASP A 8 12.19 -7.18 1.95
CA ASP A 8 13.39 -7.89 1.52
C ASP A 8 13.12 -9.17 0.71
N ASP A 9 11.85 -9.57 0.58
CA ASP A 9 11.46 -10.77 -0.16
C ASP A 9 10.81 -10.43 -1.52
N SER A 10 11.53 -10.70 -2.62
CA SER A 10 11.04 -10.46 -3.98
C SER A 10 10.01 -11.47 -4.47
N SER A 11 9.68 -12.51 -3.69
CA SER A 11 8.64 -13.48 -4.02
C SER A 11 7.22 -12.95 -3.81
N TYR A 12 7.07 -11.76 -3.24
CA TYR A 12 5.78 -11.06 -3.08
C TYR A 12 5.54 -10.08 -4.24
N PRO A 13 4.84 -10.51 -5.31
CA PRO A 13 4.61 -9.68 -6.48
C PRO A 13 3.59 -8.57 -6.20
N LEU A 14 2.95 -8.54 -5.03
CA LEU A 14 1.96 -7.56 -4.61
C LEU A 14 2.38 -6.85 -3.34
N MET A 15 2.15 -5.54 -3.31
CA MET A 15 2.23 -4.72 -2.12
C MET A 15 0.85 -4.20 -1.79
N TYR A 16 0.49 -4.22 -0.51
CA TYR A 16 -0.79 -3.75 0.00
C TYR A 16 -0.57 -2.60 0.97
N TRP A 17 -1.45 -1.61 0.88
CA TRP A 17 -1.44 -0.45 1.76
C TRP A 17 -2.73 -0.37 2.56
N TYR A 18 -2.59 -0.26 3.87
CA TYR A 18 -3.70 -0.22 4.81
C TYR A 18 -3.67 1.04 5.66
N GLN A 19 -4.86 1.49 6.03
CA GLN A 19 -5.04 2.49 7.08
C GLN A 19 -5.70 1.88 8.29
N ARG A 20 -5.31 2.39 9.46
CA ARG A 20 -6.04 2.18 10.71
C ARG A 20 -6.58 3.52 11.16
N LYS A 21 -7.88 3.59 11.44
CA LYS A 21 -8.48 4.78 12.06
C LYS A 21 -8.28 4.66 13.57
N ASP A 22 -7.97 5.77 14.25
CA ASP A 22 -7.61 5.77 15.68
C ASP A 22 -8.69 5.12 16.58
N GLU A 23 -9.95 5.17 16.15
CA GLU A 23 -11.09 4.63 16.89
C GLU A 23 -11.37 3.14 16.63
N SER A 24 -10.64 2.48 15.72
CA SER A 24 -10.91 1.09 15.34
C SER A 24 -9.64 0.23 15.28
N PRO A 25 -9.68 -1.00 15.82
CA PRO A 25 -8.58 -1.95 15.64
C PRO A 25 -8.52 -2.51 14.21
N SER A 26 -9.57 -2.32 13.40
CA SER A 26 -9.65 -2.87 12.06
C SER A 26 -8.79 -2.09 11.06
N LEU A 27 -8.15 -2.83 10.15
CA LEU A 27 -7.43 -2.28 9.02
C LEU A 27 -8.39 -2.13 7.83
N THR A 28 -8.34 -0.99 7.16
CA THR A 28 -9.03 -0.74 5.89
C THR A 28 -7.99 -0.76 4.78
N LEU A 29 -8.21 -1.61 3.77
CA LEU A 29 -7.39 -1.62 2.56
C LEU A 29 -7.61 -0.32 1.80
N ILE A 30 -6.52 0.35 1.42
CA ILE A 30 -6.54 1.59 0.63
C ILE A 30 -6.33 1.26 -0.84
N GLY A 31 -5.43 0.31 -1.11
CA GLY A 31 -5.04 -0.06 -2.45
C GLY A 31 -3.93 -1.10 -2.46
N PHE A 32 -3.61 -1.58 -3.65
CA PHE A 32 -2.59 -2.58 -3.90
C PHE A 32 -2.02 -2.45 -5.31
N GLY A 33 -0.84 -3.00 -5.55
CA GLY A 33 -0.20 -2.84 -6.86
C GLY A 33 0.94 -3.81 -7.09
N TYR A 34 1.19 -4.07 -8.37
CA TYR A 34 2.38 -4.78 -8.85
C TYR A 34 3.52 -3.80 -9.06
N GLU A 35 4.73 -4.34 -9.21
CA GLU A 35 5.88 -3.54 -9.63
C GLU A 35 5.61 -2.87 -10.98
N SER A 36 5.97 -1.59 -11.11
CA SER A 36 5.91 -0.84 -12.37
C SER A 36 4.53 -0.82 -13.05
N SER A 37 3.45 -1.10 -12.31
CA SER A 37 2.07 -1.03 -12.80
C SER A 37 1.34 0.20 -12.28
N THR A 38 0.23 0.55 -12.92
CA THR A 38 -0.77 1.41 -12.28
C THR A 38 -1.29 0.71 -11.02
N GLN A 39 -1.44 1.48 -9.93
CA GLN A 39 -1.91 0.99 -8.64
C GLN A 39 -3.44 0.93 -8.63
N ASN A 40 -3.97 -0.08 -7.94
CA ASN A 40 -5.39 -0.24 -7.71
C ASN A 40 -5.75 0.44 -6.41
N TYR A 41 -6.82 1.23 -6.43
CA TYR A 41 -7.36 1.92 -5.28
C TYR A 41 -8.70 1.30 -4.89
N GLU A 42 -8.92 1.16 -3.59
CA GLU A 42 -10.23 0.86 -3.05
C GLU A 42 -11.06 2.15 -2.91
N ASP A 43 -12.37 2.03 -3.06
CA ASP A 43 -13.33 3.14 -2.95
C ASP A 43 -12.91 4.40 -3.75
N ARG A 44 -12.67 5.51 -3.05
CA ARG A 44 -12.30 6.83 -3.59
C ARG A 44 -11.00 7.33 -2.97
N PHE A 45 -10.11 6.42 -2.57
CA PHE A 45 -8.84 6.79 -1.95
C PHE A 45 -7.90 7.51 -2.92
N GLU A 46 -8.00 7.22 -4.23
CA GLU A 46 -7.26 7.90 -5.29
C GLU A 46 -7.46 9.43 -5.31
N GLU A 47 -8.59 9.93 -4.78
CA GLU A 47 -8.87 11.37 -4.73
C GLU A 47 -8.01 12.11 -3.68
N ARG A 48 -7.38 11.37 -2.74
CA ARG A 48 -6.69 11.95 -1.57
C ARG A 48 -5.31 11.36 -1.31
N ILE A 49 -5.02 10.19 -1.86
CA ILE A 49 -3.80 9.43 -1.60
C ILE A 49 -3.22 9.04 -2.95
N ASN A 50 -1.89 9.19 -3.07
CA ASN A 50 -1.15 8.62 -4.18
C ASN A 50 -0.29 7.46 -3.66
N ILE A 51 -0.36 6.32 -4.35
CA ILE A 51 0.40 5.12 -4.08
C ILE A 51 1.31 4.87 -5.28
N THR A 52 2.60 4.70 -5.02
CA THR A 52 3.56 4.28 -6.04
C THR A 52 4.26 3.02 -5.60
N ARG A 53 4.58 2.15 -6.56
CA ARG A 53 5.45 0.99 -6.33
C ARG A 53 6.62 1.05 -7.30
N GLU A 54 7.77 1.42 -6.76
CA GLU A 54 8.99 1.66 -7.54
C GLU A 54 9.65 0.35 -7.96
N SER A 55 9.63 -0.66 -7.10
CA SER A 55 10.15 -2.00 -7.40
C SER A 55 9.38 -3.09 -6.66
N VAL A 56 9.73 -4.36 -6.88
CA VAL A 56 9.20 -5.44 -6.04
C VAL A 56 9.44 -5.14 -4.56
N LEU A 57 10.58 -4.57 -4.20
CA LEU A 57 11.00 -4.37 -2.80
C LEU A 57 10.65 -3.00 -2.21
N GLN A 58 10.23 -2.03 -3.03
CA GLN A 58 10.06 -0.64 -2.61
C GLN A 58 8.75 -0.05 -3.13
N GLY A 59 8.04 0.66 -2.26
CA GLY A 59 6.86 1.43 -2.61
C GLY A 59 6.65 2.58 -1.65
N THR A 60 5.84 3.55 -2.04
CA THR A 60 5.66 4.79 -1.30
C THR A 60 4.18 5.14 -1.26
N LEU A 61 3.74 5.68 -0.14
CA LEU A 61 2.39 6.19 0.02
C LEU A 61 2.42 7.56 0.68
N SER A 62 1.65 8.51 0.16
CA SER A 62 1.59 9.87 0.69
C SER A 62 0.24 10.17 1.38
N SER A 63 0.30 10.66 2.62
CA SER A 63 -0.71 11.37 3.45
C SER A 63 -1.54 10.59 4.50
N ALA A 64 -1.16 10.65 5.80
CA ALA A 64 -1.78 10.10 7.03
C ALA A 64 -1.19 8.75 7.53
N VAL A 65 -1.56 8.25 8.71
CA VAL A 65 -0.88 7.13 9.40
C VAL A 65 -1.25 5.79 8.74
N TYR A 66 -0.27 5.12 8.13
CA TYR A 66 -0.51 3.89 7.34
C TYR A 66 0.45 2.75 7.69
N PHE A 67 0.00 1.55 7.37
CA PHE A 67 0.74 0.31 7.52
C PHE A 67 0.83 -0.39 6.15
N CYS A 68 2.03 -0.81 5.75
CA CYS A 68 2.23 -1.64 4.57
C CYS A 68 2.28 -3.12 4.95
N GLY A 69 1.62 -3.98 4.16
CA GLY A 69 1.56 -5.42 4.37
C GLY A 69 1.94 -6.20 3.12
N GLN A 70 2.51 -7.39 3.30
CA GLN A 70 2.86 -8.33 2.22
C GLN A 70 1.77 -9.39 2.08
N GLY A 71 1.46 -9.83 0.86
CA GLY A 71 0.47 -10.88 0.62
C GLY A 71 0.78 -11.71 -0.63
N LEU A 72 0.47 -13.01 -0.53
CA LEU A 72 0.41 -13.96 -1.65
C LEU A 72 -1.06 -14.18 -2.00
N LEU A 73 -1.44 -14.04 -3.28
CA LEU A 73 -2.72 -14.54 -3.77
C LEU A 73 -2.67 -16.08 -3.69
N LYS A 74 -3.52 -16.67 -2.84
CA LYS A 74 -3.85 -18.10 -2.87
C LYS A 74 -5.17 -18.32 -3.56
#